data_AF-A0A7C8ENU8-F1
#
_entry.id   AF-A0A7C8ENU8-F1
#
_cell.length_a   1.000
_cell.length_b   1.000
_cell.length_c   1.000
_cell.angle_alpha   90.00
_cell.angle_beta   90.00
_cell.angle_gamma   90.00
#
_symmetry.space_group_name_H-M   'P 1'
#
loop_
_entity.id
_entity.type
_entity.pdbx_description
1 polymer ?
#
loop_
_entity_poly.entity_id
_entity_poly.type
_entity_poly.pdbx_seq_one_letter_code
_entity_poly.pdbx_strand_id
1 'polypeptide(L)' 'MKIKTFDCVEMKRRGAELVQKQLEGKSLAQKLEYWQKGTDELKKLQKQKNGKN' A
#
# COMPACT_ATOMS: atom_id res chain seq x y z
N MET A 1 25.13 -21.30 -3.72
CA MET A 1 23.73 -20.85 -3.47
C MET A 1 23.53 -19.57 -4.28
N LYS A 2 22.55 -19.49 -5.20
CA LYS A 2 22.29 -18.24 -5.93
C LYS A 2 21.69 -17.23 -4.94
N ILE A 3 22.36 -16.09 -4.76
CA ILE A 3 21.83 -14.98 -3.95
C ILE A 3 20.64 -14.42 -4.71
N LYS A 4 19.46 -14.35 -4.06
CA LYS A 4 18.31 -13.67 -4.64
C LYS A 4 18.61 -12.18 -4.69
N THR A 5 18.58 -11.60 -5.88
CA THR A 5 18.71 -10.14 -6.08
C THR A 5 17.47 -9.39 -5.61
N PHE A 6 16.35 -10.10 -5.46
CA PHE A 6 15.08 -9.58 -5.02
C PHE A 6 14.33 -10.65 -4.22
N ASP A 7 14.01 -10.36 -2.96
CA ASP A 7 13.18 -11.22 -2.14
C ASP A 7 11.78 -10.64 -1.99
N CYS A 8 10.83 -11.20 -2.75
CA CYS A 8 9.44 -10.75 -2.75
C CYS A 8 8.73 -10.98 -1.40
N VAL A 9 9.18 -11.96 -0.61
CA VAL A 9 8.62 -12.26 0.71
C VAL A 9 9.09 -11.19 1.70
N GLU A 10 10.39 -10.88 1.69
CA GLU A 10 10.94 -9.81 2.51
C GLU A 10 10.28 -8.47 2.17
N MET A 11 10.12 -8.16 0.88
CA MET A 11 9.47 -6.93 0.46
C MET A 11 8.01 -6.85 0.90
N LYS A 12 7.23 -7.93 0.75
CA LYS A 12 5.84 -7.97 1.24
C LYS A 12 5.79 -7.77 2.76
N ARG A 13 6.70 -8.39 3.50
CA ARG A 13 6.79 -8.26 4.96
C ARG A 13 7.08 -6.81 5.36
N ARG A 14 8.08 -6.17 4.75
CA ARG A 14 8.40 -4.75 4.98
C ARG A 14 7.20 -3.84 4.69
N GLY A 15 6.47 -4.11 3.61
CA GLY A 15 5.23 -3.38 3.28
C GLY A 15 4.15 -3.52 4.35
N ALA A 16 3.90 -4.74 4.83
CA ALA A 16 2.93 -5.00 5.89
C ALA A 16 3.31 -4.33 7.22
N GLU A 17 4.61 -4.36 7.59
CA GLU A 17 5.12 -3.68 8.78
C GLU A 17 4.92 -2.16 8.71
N LEU A 18 5.12 -1.54 7.55
CA LEU A 18 4.88 -0.11 7.36
C LEU A 18 3.39 0.24 7.53
N VAL A 19 2.49 -0.54 6.94
CA VAL A 19 1.05 -0.34 7.09
C VAL A 19 0.63 -0.52 8.55
N GLN A 20 1.16 -1.54 9.24
CA GLN A 20 0.88 -1.77 10.66
C GLN A 20 1.28 -0.55 11.50
N LYS A 21 2.50 -0.02 11.34
CA LYS A 21 2.97 1.16 12.07
C LYS A 21 2.09 2.39 11.81
N GLN A 22 1.61 2.55 10.58
CA GLN A 22 0.72 3.66 10.22
C GLN A 22 -0.69 3.52 10.82
N LEU A 23 -1.14 2.29 11.10
CA LEU A 23 -2.46 2.01 11.65
C LEU A 23 -2.47 1.79 13.17
N GLU A 24 -1.30 1.67 13.79
CA GLU A 24 -1.13 1.53 15.23
C GLU A 24 -1.73 2.73 15.98
N GLY A 25 -2.41 2.47 17.10
CA GLY A 25 -3.08 3.50 17.91
C GLY A 25 -4.31 4.15 17.27
N LYS A 26 -4.61 3.90 15.99
CA LYS A 26 -5.80 4.46 15.33
C LYS A 26 -7.09 3.76 15.75
N SER A 27 -8.17 4.54 15.85
CA SER A 27 -9.53 4.01 16.00
C SER A 27 -9.99 3.30 14.71
N LEU A 28 -11.06 2.53 14.80
CA LEU A 28 -11.64 1.85 13.63
C LEU A 28 -11.99 2.85 12.50
N ALA A 29 -12.62 3.97 12.85
CA ALA A 29 -12.99 5.01 11.88
C ALA A 29 -11.75 5.58 11.16
N GLN A 30 -10.67 5.84 11.90
CA GLN A 30 -9.42 6.34 11.32
C GLN A 30 -8.71 5.30 10.44
N LYS A 31 -8.82 4.01 10.77
CA LYS A 31 -8.33 2.93 9.92
C LYS A 31 -9.12 2.83 8.62
N LEU A 32 -10.44 2.97 8.68
CA LEU A 32 -11.30 3.00 7.49
C LEU A 32 -10.97 4.19 6.59
N GLU A 33 -10.78 5.38 7.17
CA GLU A 33 -10.39 6.58 6.43
C GLU A 33 -9.05 6.41 5.71
N TYR A 34 -8.07 5.77 6.35
CA TYR A 34 -6.78 5.45 5.72
C TYR A 34 -6.96 4.63 4.42
N TRP A 35 -7.76 3.57 4.47
CA TRP A 35 -8.01 2.71 3.31
C TRP A 35 -8.83 3.41 2.23
N GLN A 36 -9.80 4.23 2.63
CA GLN A 36 -10.60 5.05 1.71
C GLN A 36 -9.70 6.00 0.90
N LYS A 37 -8.83 6.75 1.58
CA LYS A 37 -7.89 7.70 0.94
C LYS A 37 -6.96 6.99 -0.04
N GLY A 38 -6.32 5.89 0.37
CA GLY A 38 -5.43 5.14 -0.51
C GLY A 38 -6.14 4.58 -1.75
N THR A 39 -7.40 4.14 -1.60
CA THR A 39 -8.22 3.67 -2.72
C THR A 39 -8.55 4.81 -3.69
N ASP A 40 -8.90 5.99 -3.17
CA ASP A 40 -9.24 7.14 -4.01
C ASP A 40 -8.04 7.67 -4.78
N GLU A 41 -6.85 7.68 -4.17
CA GLU A 41 -5.59 8.01 -4.85
C GLU A 41 -5.28 7.01 -5.96
N LEU A 42 -5.41 5.71 -5.69
CA LEU A 42 -5.22 4.67 -6.69
C LEU A 42 -6.17 4.85 -7.89
N LYS A 43 -7.45 5.13 -7.63
CA LYS A 43 -8.44 5.41 -8.69
C LYS A 43 -8.05 6.62 -9.53
N LYS A 44 -7.52 7.69 -8.92
CA LYS A 44 -7.02 8.87 -9.66
C LYS A 44 -5.87 8.48 -10.60
N LEU A 45 -4.91 7.70 -10.11
CA LEU A 45 -3.78 7.21 -10.92
C LEU A 45 -4.24 6.34 -12.08
N GLN A 46 -5.18 5.43 -11.84
CA GLN A 46 -5.75 4.56 -12.88
C GLN A 46 -6.48 5.37 -13.96
N LYS A 47 -7.28 6.38 -13.57
CA LYS A 47 -7.95 7.29 -14.51
C LYS A 47 -6.95 8.08 -15.36
N GLN A 48 -5.87 8.58 -14.76
CA GLN A 48 -4.81 9.28 -15.50
C GLN A 48 -4.08 8.37 -16.48
N LYS A 49 -3.89 7.09 -16.12
CA LYS A 49 -3.27 6.09 -17.01
C LYS A 49 -4.18 5.71 -18.18
N ASN A 50 -5.48 5.57 -17.94
CA ASN A 50 -6.45 5.16 -18.96
C ASN A 50 -6.91 6.33 -19.86
N GLY A 51 -6.73 7.59 -19.44
CA GLY A 51 -7.02 8.78 -20.25
C GLY A 51 -5.89 9.19 -21.20
N LYS A 52 -4.76 8.46 -21.20
CA LYS A 52 -3.71 8.56 -22.23
C LYS A 52 -3.96 7.48 -23.28
N ASN A 53 -4.99 7.66 -24.09
CA ASN A 53 -5.18 6.93 -25.33
C ASN A 53 -5.67 7.89 -26.40
#